data_AF-A0A7Y0TJZ9-F1
#
_entry.id   AF-A0A7Y0TJZ9-F1
#
_cell.length_a   1.000
_cell.length_b   1.000
_cell.length_c   1.000
_cell.angle_alpha   90.00
_cell.angle_beta   90.00
_cell.angle_gamma   90.00
#
_symmetry.space_group_name_H-M   'P 1'
#
loop_
_entity.id
_entity.type
_entity.pdbx_description
1 polymer ?
#
loop_
_entity_poly.entity_id
_entity_poly.type
_entity_poly.pdbx_seq_one_letter_code
_entity_poly.pdbx_strand_id
1 'polypeptide(L)' 'MSNKEILERALTLKPVDRLIIIDGLLRSLDEPDAKIDELWAEEAVNRLKAYRDGRIEGISLDDSAVFFYCKE' A
#
# COMPACT_ATOMS: atom_id res chain seq x y z
N MET A 1 9.77 -28.37 3.86
CA MET A 1 9.38 -28.05 2.49
C MET A 1 10.11 -26.79 2.08
N SER A 2 10.78 -26.82 0.93
CA SER A 2 11.39 -25.62 0.34
C SER A 2 10.33 -24.76 -0.36
N ASN A 3 10.61 -23.47 -0.53
CA ASN A 3 9.70 -22.55 -1.25
C ASN A 3 9.38 -23.07 -2.67
N LYS A 4 10.35 -23.74 -3.31
CA LYS A 4 10.18 -24.35 -4.64
C LYS A 4 9.16 -25.49 -4.61
N GLU A 5 9.24 -26.38 -3.62
CA GLU A 5 8.28 -27.49 -3.46
C GLU A 5 6.85 -26.99 -3.19
N ILE A 6 6.72 -25.90 -2.42
CA ILE A 6 5.42 -25.27 -2.14
C ILE A 6 4.83 -24.68 -3.42
N LEU A 7 5.64 -23.97 -4.21
CA LEU A 7 5.21 -23.39 -5.49
C LEU A 7 4.80 -24.49 -6.48
N GLU A 8 5.60 -25.54 -6.63
CA GLU A 8 5.28 -26.66 -7.52
C GLU A 8 3.93 -27.31 -7.15
N ARG A 9 3.64 -27.48 -5.85
CA ARG A 9 2.34 -27.98 -5.37
C ARG A 9 1.21 -26.99 -5.60
N ALA A 10 1.42 -25.70 -5.40
CA ALA A 10 0.40 -24.69 -5.65
C ALA A 10 0.03 -24.64 -7.14
N LEU A 11 1.00 -24.86 -8.04
CA LEU A 11 0.76 -24.86 -9.49
C LEU A 11 -0.09 -26.05 -9.98
N THR A 12 -0.12 -27.18 -9.24
CA THR A 12 -0.98 -28.34 -9.59
C THR A 12 -2.44 -28.15 -9.22
N LEU A 13 -2.77 -27.13 -8.42
CA LEU A 13 -4.14 -26.83 -8.03
C LEU A 13 -4.97 -26.26 -9.19
N LYS A 14 -6.30 -26.35 -9.05
CA LYS A 14 -7.22 -25.70 -9.99
C LYS A 14 -7.03 -24.18 -9.94
N PRO A 15 -7.28 -23.46 -11.04
CA PRO A 15 -7.12 -22.00 -11.08
C PRO A 15 -7.81 -21.25 -9.95
N VAL A 16 -9.01 -21.67 -9.55
CA VAL A 16 -9.78 -21.05 -8.46
C VAL A 16 -9.07 -21.21 -7.10
N ASP A 17 -8.55 -22.41 -6.81
CA ASP A 17 -7.86 -22.67 -5.54
C ASP A 17 -6.53 -21.89 -5.47
N ARG A 18 -5.85 -21.72 -6.61
CA ARG A 18 -4.66 -20.86 -6.70
C ARG A 18 -4.98 -19.40 -6.36
N LEU A 19 -6.10 -18.88 -6.85
CA LEU A 19 -6.53 -17.50 -6.54
C LEU A 19 -6.79 -17.32 -5.04
N ILE A 20 -7.43 -18.29 -4.39
CA ILE A 20 -7.67 -18.24 -2.94
C ILE A 20 -6.35 -18.16 -2.17
N ILE A 21 -5.36 -18.97 -2.55
CA ILE A 21 -4.03 -18.96 -1.92
C ILE A 21 -3.32 -17.63 -2.17
N ILE A 22 -3.35 -17.10 -3.40
CA ILE A 22 -2.74 -15.82 -3.74
C ILE A 22 -3.37 -14.68 -2.92
N ASP A 23 -4.69 -14.61 -2.81
CA ASP A 23 -5.39 -13.59 -2.03
C ASP A 23 -5.01 -13.66 -0.54
N GLY A 24 -4.98 -14.87 0.04
CA GLY A 24 -4.53 -15.06 1.42
C GLY A 24 -3.09 -14.62 1.65
N LEU A 25 -2.18 -14.93 0.72
CA LEU A 25 -0.78 -14.51 0.79
C LEU A 25 -0.65 -12.99 0.66
N LEU A 26 -1.36 -12.37 -0.27
CA LEU A 26 -1.35 -10.91 -0.44
C LEU A 26 -1.82 -10.20 0.83
N ARG A 27 -2.91 -10.67 1.44
CA ARG A 27 -3.41 -10.10 2.69
C ARG A 27 -2.41 -10.22 3.85
N SER A 28 -1.62 -11.29 3.88
CA SER A 28 -0.57 -11.45 4.90
C SER A 28 0.62 -10.51 4.73
N LEU A 29 0.81 -9.94 3.53
CA LEU A 29 1.85 -8.95 3.25
C LEU A 29 1.36 -7.52 3.47
N ASP A 30 0.06 -7.29 3.39
CA ASP A 30 -0.62 -5.99 3.53
C ASP A 30 -1.28 -5.85 4.91
N GLU A 31 -0.66 -6.41 5.96
CA GLU A 31 -1.16 -6.27 7.33
C GLU A 31 -0.91 -4.84 7.82
N PRO A 32 -1.97 -4.09 8.20
CA PRO A 32 -1.81 -2.73 8.70
C PRO A 32 -1.05 -2.74 10.03
N ASP A 33 0.02 -1.94 10.10
CA ASP A 33 0.77 -1.72 11.33
C ASP A 33 0.27 -0.44 12.00
N ALA A 34 -0.47 -0.61 13.10
CA ALA A 34 -1.05 0.49 13.86
C ALA A 34 0.00 1.52 14.32
N LYS A 35 1.25 1.09 14.57
CA LYS A 35 2.33 2.01 14.95
C LYS A 35 2.77 2.85 13.75
N ILE A 36 2.82 2.26 12.56
CA ILE A 36 3.10 3.00 11.33
C ILE A 36 1.98 4.01 11.09
N ASP A 37 0.71 3.60 11.23
CA ASP A 37 -0.44 4.50 11.07
C ASP A 37 -0.39 5.69 12.03
N GLU A 38 -0.04 5.47 13.30
CA GLU A 38 0.15 6.55 14.28
C GLU A 38 1.26 7.54 13.86
N LEU A 39 2.40 7.03 13.38
CA LEU A 39 3.50 7.85 12.89
C LEU A 39 3.11 8.66 11.64
N TRP A 40 2.35 8.06 10.72
CA TRP A 40 1.82 8.78 9.56
C TRP A 40 0.82 9.87 9.94
N ALA A 41 -0.04 9.61 10.94
CA ALA A 41 -0.98 10.60 11.43
C ALA A 41 -0.26 11.80 12.07
N GLU A 42 0.75 11.55 12.89
CA GLU A 42 1.58 12.60 13.49
C GLU A 42 2.28 13.42 12.40
N GLU A 43 2.92 12.76 11.43
CA GLU A 43 3.62 13.44 10.34
C GLU A 43 2.68 14.27 9.47
N ALA A 44 1.48 13.76 9.16
CA ALA A 44 0.47 14.50 8.39
C ALA A 44 0.06 15.79 9.11
N VAL A 45 -0.16 15.73 10.43
CA VAL A 45 -0.47 16.91 11.24
C VAL A 45 0.69 17.90 11.25
N ASN A 46 1.93 17.41 11.41
CA ASN A 46 3.13 18.23 11.42
C ASN A 46 3.35 18.95 10.08
N ARG A 47 3.19 18.25 8.95
CA ARG A 47 3.27 18.86 7.61
C ARG A 47 2.19 19.91 7.40
N LEU A 48 0.95 19.62 7.78
CA LEU A 48 -0.15 20.59 7.65
C LEU A 48 0.13 21.87 8.46
N LYS A 49 0.67 21.72 9.68
CA LYS A 49 1.06 22.86 10.50
C LYS A 49 2.20 23.65 9.86
N ALA A 50 3.24 22.98 9.38
CA ALA A 50 4.36 23.64 8.69
C ALA A 50 3.89 24.42 7.45
N TYR A 51 2.95 23.87 6.68
CA TYR A 51 2.38 24.55 5.52
C TYR A 51 1.59 25.80 5.94
N ARG A 52 0.72 25.68 6.94
CA ARG A 52 -0.05 26.82 7.49
C ARG A 52 0.84 27.91 8.08
N ASP A 53 1.95 27.53 8.69
CA ASP A 53 2.95 28.44 9.25
C ASP A 53 3.90 29.00 8.17
N GLY A 54 3.72 28.66 6.89
CA GLY A 54 4.56 29.13 5.78
C GLY A 54 5.98 28.57 5.77
N ARG A 55 6.26 27.51 6.54
CA ARG A 55 7.58 26.85 6.60
C ARG A 55 7.83 25.88 5.44
N ILE A 56 6.77 25.41 4.79
CA ILE A 56 6.84 24.58 3.59
C ILE A 56 5.84 25.08 2.55
N GLU A 57 6.20 24.96 1.28
CA GLU A 57 5.33 25.31 0.16
C GLU A 57 4.54 24.09 -0.30
N GLY A 58 3.28 24.33 -0.68
CA GLY A 58 2.43 23.33 -1.32
C GLY A 58 2.53 23.46 -2.83
N ILE A 59 2.41 22.35 -3.54
CA ILE A 59 2.23 22.36 -4.99
C ILE A 59 0.75 22.56 -5.32
N SER A 60 0.47 23.23 -6.44
CA SER A 60 -0.91 23.36 -6.93
C SER A 60 -1.44 21.99 -7.38
N LEU A 61 -2.76 21.82 -7.35
CA LEU A 61 -3.41 20.60 -7.82
C LEU A 61 -3.14 20.35 -9.31
N ASP A 62 -3.12 21.41 -10.13
CA ASP A 62 -2.86 21.35 -11.57
C ASP A 62 -1.42 20.91 -11.89
N ASP A 63 -0.46 21.27 -11.03
CA ASP A 63 0.93 20.83 -11.17
C ASP A 63 1.17 19.41 -10.60
N SER A 64 0.29 18.97 -9.68
CA SER A 64 0.36 17.62 -9.11
C SER A 64 -0.22 16.59 -10.08
N ALA A 65 0.62 16.03 -10.95
CA ALA A 65 0.27 14.97 -11.92
C ALA A 65 -0.23 13.64 -11.29
N VAL A 66 -0.67 13.65 -10.03
CA VAL A 66 -1.25 12.52 -9.29
C VAL A 66 -2.64 12.12 -9.86
N PHE A 67 -3.29 13.03 -10.60
CA PHE A 67 -4.61 12.78 -11.20
C PHE A 67 -4.63 11.70 -12.30
N PHE A 68 -3.47 11.25 -12.80
CA PHE A 68 -3.44 10.23 -13.86
C PHE A 68 -3.87 8.83 -13.40
N TYR A 69 -3.96 8.55 -12.10
CA TYR A 69 -4.42 7.25 -11.58
C TYR A 69 -5.91 7.17 -11.24
N CYS A 70 -6.66 8.28 -11.37
CA CYS A 70 -8.10 8.32 -11.09
C CYS A 70 -8.88 8.75 -12.34
N LYS A 71 -8.48 8.25 -13.51
CA LYS A 71 -9.27 8.36 -14.74
C LYS A 71 -9.54 6.94 -15.26
N GLU A 72 -10.69 6.42 -14.80
CA GLU A 72 -11.44 5.22 -15.27
C GLU A 72 -10.73 3.86 -15.28
#